data_AF-A0A8T6QQJ2-F1
#
_entry.id   AF-A0A8T6QQJ2-F1
#
_cell.length_a   1.000
_cell.length_b   1.000
_cell.length_c   1.000
_cell.angle_alpha   90.00
_cell.angle_beta   90.00
_cell.angle_gamma   90.00
#
_symmetry.space_group_name_H-M   'P 1'
#
loop_
_entity.id
_entity.type
_entity.pdbx_description
1 polymer ?
#
loop_
_entity_poly.entity_id
_entity_poly.type
_entity_poly.pdbx_seq_one_letter_code
_entity_poly.pdbx_strand_id
1 'polypeptide(L)'
;MTLPFQTDTQAIALAPDGPTIPALGVGTWAWGDSFFWSYGKDYTEADLLAAFQASVAAGVNFFDTAEVYGLGESERLIGRFLQQVDQPVSIATKYFPLPWRWSPQAVADTLTASLGRLQLDCVDLYQVHWPLDFFLGQKDLMNALANEVKQGRVKAIGVSNYSAKQMQVAHSYLGERGIPLAVNQVQYSLLHRKPETNGVLEMARQLDVTILAYSPLAQGLLTGKYAANEASKPEGARQLNPRFSAAGLTKIELVLQTLRAIAETHDKTPAQVALNWLICIGNIIPIPGAKNASQAIQNAGVLGWSMSAAEHEQLARVSQAWR
;
A
#
# COMPACT_ATOMS: atom_id res chain seq x y z
N MET A 1 29.18 -4.81 17.33
CA MET A 1 29.80 -3.84 16.40
C MET A 1 28.68 -3.37 15.48
N THR A 2 28.06 -2.26 15.85
CA THR A 2 26.91 -1.66 15.14
C THR A 2 27.39 -1.09 13.81
N LEU A 3 26.89 -1.65 12.71
CA LEU A 3 27.13 -1.12 11.36
C LEU A 3 26.54 0.29 11.25
N PRO A 4 27.24 1.24 10.61
CA PRO A 4 26.68 2.57 10.37
C PRO A 4 25.54 2.45 9.33
N PHE A 5 24.33 2.80 9.75
CA PHE A 5 23.19 2.98 8.86
C PHE A 5 23.50 4.11 7.86
N GLN A 6 23.52 3.80 6.56
CA GLN A 6 23.43 4.84 5.53
C GLN A 6 21.99 5.38 5.52
N THR A 7 21.85 6.62 5.96
CA THR A 7 20.60 7.39 6.05
C THR A 7 20.26 8.04 4.72
N ASP A 8 19.78 7.25 3.77
CA ASP A 8 18.95 7.78 2.69
C ASP A 8 17.81 6.78 2.43
N THR A 9 16.95 6.62 3.45
CA THR A 9 15.61 6.10 3.21
C THR A 9 14.91 7.10 2.31
N GLN A 10 14.87 6.82 1.00
CA GLN A 10 14.21 7.64 -0.01
C GLN A 10 12.83 8.04 0.52
N ALA A 11 12.70 9.28 0.98
CA ALA A 11 11.45 9.81 1.47
C ALA A 11 10.78 10.55 0.32
N ILE A 12 9.50 10.29 0.09
CA ILE A 12 8.74 10.83 -1.04
C ILE A 12 7.74 11.84 -0.48
N ALA A 13 7.85 13.08 -0.95
CA ALA A 13 6.82 14.08 -0.71
C ALA A 13 5.59 13.72 -1.56
N LEU A 14 4.43 13.57 -0.92
CA LEU A 14 3.20 13.20 -1.62
C LEU A 14 2.59 14.34 -2.43
N ALA A 15 3.07 15.57 -2.26
CA ALA A 15 2.67 16.76 -2.99
C ALA A 15 3.67 17.89 -2.70
N PRO A 16 3.69 18.98 -3.49
CA PRO A 16 4.28 20.24 -3.05
C PRO A 16 3.70 20.64 -1.69
N ASP A 17 4.57 20.84 -0.70
CA ASP A 17 4.22 21.11 0.72
C ASP A 17 3.38 20.01 1.41
N GLY A 18 3.27 18.83 0.80
CA GLY A 18 2.60 17.66 1.35
C GLY A 18 3.45 16.88 2.36
N PRO A 19 2.86 15.89 3.06
CA PRO A 19 3.60 15.03 3.96
C PRO A 19 4.68 14.25 3.19
N THR A 20 5.85 14.14 3.80
CA THR A 20 6.93 13.27 3.33
C THR A 20 6.80 11.91 3.99
N ILE A 21 6.72 10.85 3.19
CA ILE A 21 6.57 9.48 3.67
C ILE A 21 7.74 8.60 3.21
N PRO A 22 8.07 7.51 3.92
CA PRO A 22 9.09 6.56 3.48
C PRO A 22 8.74 5.89 2.14
N ALA A 23 9.75 5.50 1.36
CA ALA A 23 9.61 4.69 0.13
C ALA A 23 8.99 3.30 0.34
N LEU A 24 8.70 2.91 1.58
CA LEU A 24 7.96 1.72 1.94
C LEU A 24 6.89 2.09 2.97
N GLY A 25 5.65 1.66 2.75
CA GLY A 25 4.60 1.73 3.77
C GLY A 25 4.13 0.36 4.24
N VAL A 26 3.10 0.35 5.08
CA VAL A 26 2.48 -0.86 5.62
C VAL A 26 1.01 -0.91 5.22
N GLY A 27 0.61 -1.94 4.47
CA GLY A 27 -0.79 -2.20 4.17
C GLY A 27 -1.47 -2.98 5.29
N THR A 28 -2.49 -2.40 5.91
CA THR A 28 -3.13 -2.97 7.13
C THR A 28 -4.44 -3.72 6.85
N TRP A 29 -4.65 -4.16 5.60
CA TRP A 29 -5.89 -4.83 5.15
C TRP A 29 -6.28 -6.12 5.90
N ALA A 30 -5.34 -6.72 6.61
CA ALA A 30 -5.51 -7.95 7.36
C ALA A 30 -5.70 -7.67 8.86
N TRP A 31 -5.54 -6.43 9.30
CA TRP A 31 -5.64 -6.07 10.70
C TRP A 31 -7.12 -5.92 11.03
N GLY A 32 -7.61 -6.68 12.01
CA GLY A 32 -9.03 -6.63 12.41
C GLY A 32 -10.00 -7.46 11.57
N ASP A 33 -9.56 -8.15 10.51
CA ASP A 33 -10.46 -8.97 9.67
C ASP A 33 -10.42 -10.46 10.06
N SER A 34 -11.42 -10.86 10.83
CA SER A 34 -11.61 -12.25 11.27
C SER A 34 -12.16 -13.18 10.20
N PHE A 35 -12.76 -12.65 9.12
CA PHE A 35 -13.46 -13.43 8.09
C PHE A 35 -12.52 -13.90 6.98
N PHE A 36 -11.83 -12.97 6.32
CA PHE A 36 -10.96 -13.32 5.18
C PHE A 36 -9.52 -13.59 5.60
N TRP A 37 -9.08 -12.98 6.70
CA TRP A 37 -7.70 -13.02 7.12
C TRP A 37 -7.47 -13.75 8.44
N SER A 38 -8.49 -14.40 9.01
CA SER A 38 -8.39 -15.20 10.24
C SER A 38 -7.80 -14.44 11.44
N TYR A 39 -8.01 -13.13 11.51
CA TYR A 39 -7.64 -12.35 12.70
C TYR A 39 -8.31 -12.91 13.96
N GLY A 40 -7.56 -13.03 15.05
CA GLY A 40 -7.99 -13.65 16.30
C GLY A 40 -7.87 -15.18 16.32
N LYS A 41 -7.44 -15.81 15.21
CA LYS A 41 -7.12 -17.25 15.15
C LYS A 41 -5.65 -17.48 14.81
N ASP A 42 -5.21 -16.96 13.66
CA ASP A 42 -3.85 -17.21 13.14
C ASP A 42 -2.81 -16.21 13.70
N TYR A 43 -3.29 -15.08 14.23
CA TYR A 43 -2.51 -13.99 14.84
C TYR A 43 -3.45 -13.10 15.65
N THR A 44 -2.88 -12.37 16.59
CA THR A 44 -3.57 -11.62 17.64
C THR A 44 -3.29 -10.13 17.56
N GLU A 45 -4.00 -9.33 18.37
CA GLU A 45 -3.69 -7.90 18.54
C GLU A 45 -2.23 -7.67 18.97
N ALA A 46 -1.69 -8.54 19.85
CA ALA A 46 -0.31 -8.43 20.32
C ALA A 46 0.70 -8.65 19.18
N ASP A 47 0.44 -9.57 18.26
CA ASP A 47 1.28 -9.78 17.08
C ASP A 47 1.26 -8.55 16.16
N LEU A 48 0.09 -7.93 16.00
CA LEU A 48 -0.07 -6.71 15.20
C LEU A 48 0.61 -5.50 15.85
N LEU A 49 0.51 -5.35 17.18
CA LEU A 49 1.24 -4.33 17.93
C LEU A 49 2.75 -4.51 17.76
N ALA A 50 3.24 -5.75 17.87
CA ALA A 50 4.65 -6.06 17.64
C ALA A 50 5.08 -5.76 16.19
N ALA A 51 4.22 -6.02 15.20
CA ALA A 51 4.45 -5.64 13.80
C ALA A 51 4.53 -4.11 13.64
N PHE A 52 3.59 -3.38 14.24
CA PHE A 52 3.53 -1.92 14.23
C PHE A 52 4.81 -1.31 14.81
N GLN A 53 5.19 -1.73 16.02
CA GLN A 53 6.39 -1.25 16.72
C GLN A 53 7.66 -1.57 15.94
N ALA A 54 7.77 -2.78 15.37
CA ALA A 54 8.92 -3.16 14.57
C ALA A 54 9.03 -2.35 13.27
N SER A 55 7.91 -2.06 12.60
CA SER A 55 7.86 -1.18 11.43
C SER A 55 8.32 0.24 11.77
N VAL A 56 7.76 0.84 12.83
CA VAL A 56 8.13 2.19 13.28
C VAL A 56 9.61 2.25 13.66
N ALA A 57 10.11 1.28 14.43
CA ALA A 57 11.51 1.21 14.84
C ALA A 57 12.48 1.07 13.64
N ALA A 58 12.03 0.45 12.55
CA ALA A 58 12.80 0.31 11.31
C ALA A 58 12.67 1.51 10.35
N GLY A 59 11.97 2.58 10.74
CA GLY A 59 11.73 3.76 9.90
C GLY A 59 10.62 3.59 8.87
N VAL A 60 9.83 2.52 8.94
CA VAL A 60 8.64 2.26 8.11
C VAL A 60 7.42 2.77 8.88
N ASN A 61 7.24 4.09 8.89
CA ASN A 61 6.24 4.76 9.72
C ASN A 61 5.02 5.29 8.92
N PHE A 62 4.79 4.82 7.69
CA PHE A 62 3.58 5.12 6.92
C PHE A 62 2.63 3.92 6.89
N PHE A 63 1.44 4.07 7.47
CA PHE A 63 0.44 3.00 7.57
C PHE A 63 -0.80 3.34 6.75
N ASP A 64 -1.16 2.44 5.83
CA ASP A 64 -2.34 2.54 4.99
C ASP A 64 -3.45 1.61 5.52
N THR A 65 -4.57 2.21 5.91
CA THR A 65 -5.78 1.54 6.39
C THR A 65 -7.02 2.01 5.60
N ALA A 66 -8.21 1.59 6.01
CA ALA A 66 -9.48 2.05 5.48
C ALA A 66 -10.61 1.74 6.47
N GLU A 67 -11.68 2.53 6.43
CA GLU A 67 -12.88 2.30 7.27
C GLU A 67 -13.53 0.93 7.05
N VAL A 68 -13.34 0.32 5.88
CA VAL A 68 -13.94 -0.98 5.54
C VAL A 68 -13.10 -2.16 6.05
N TYR A 69 -11.85 -1.96 6.45
CA TYR A 69 -10.98 -3.03 6.92
C TYR A 69 -11.41 -3.47 8.33
N GLY A 70 -11.89 -4.71 8.44
CA GLY A 70 -12.46 -5.22 9.68
C GLY A 70 -13.65 -4.38 10.18
N LEU A 71 -14.41 -3.73 9.29
CA LEU A 71 -15.49 -2.80 9.65
C LEU A 71 -15.01 -1.70 10.63
N GLY A 72 -13.86 -1.13 10.30
CA GLY A 72 -13.19 -0.07 11.06
C GLY A 72 -12.27 -0.58 12.17
N GLU A 73 -12.18 -1.89 12.39
CA GLU A 73 -11.30 -2.43 13.44
C GLU A 73 -9.82 -2.18 13.15
N SER A 74 -9.41 -2.18 11.88
CA SER A 74 -8.04 -1.79 11.52
C SER A 74 -7.71 -0.37 12.01
N GLU A 75 -8.61 0.60 11.81
CA GLU A 75 -8.44 1.96 12.32
C GLU A 75 -8.42 2.03 13.85
N ARG A 76 -9.28 1.25 14.54
CA ARG A 76 -9.29 1.20 16.00
C ARG A 76 -8.00 0.61 16.58
N LEU A 77 -7.46 -0.43 15.95
CA LEU A 77 -6.18 -1.05 16.32
C LEU A 77 -5.04 -0.03 16.17
N ILE A 78 -4.94 0.61 15.00
CA ILE A 78 -3.93 1.64 14.74
C ILE A 78 -4.05 2.78 15.76
N GLY A 79 -5.28 3.26 16.03
CA GLY A 79 -5.50 4.31 17.02
C GLY A 79 -4.99 3.94 18.42
N ARG A 80 -5.15 2.68 18.86
CA ARG A 80 -4.56 2.19 20.12
C ARG A 80 -3.05 2.09 20.05
N PHE A 81 -2.49 1.62 18.93
CA PHE A 81 -1.04 1.42 18.78
C PHE A 81 -0.28 2.74 18.69
N LEU A 82 -0.88 3.79 18.14
CA LEU A 82 -0.33 5.14 18.13
C LEU A 82 -0.08 5.67 19.54
N GLN A 83 -0.84 5.24 20.55
CA GLN A 83 -0.62 5.62 21.95
C GLN A 83 0.54 4.86 22.62
N GLN A 84 1.16 3.91 21.91
CA GLN A 84 2.23 3.03 22.41
C GLN A 84 3.59 3.34 21.76
N VAL A 85 3.67 4.42 20.98
CA VAL A 85 4.91 4.87 20.33
C VAL A 85 5.03 6.38 20.44
N ASP A 86 6.24 6.89 20.65
CA ASP A 86 6.51 8.33 20.67
C ASP A 86 6.95 8.87 19.31
N GLN A 87 7.37 7.97 18.40
CA GLN A 87 7.83 8.36 17.08
C GLN A 87 6.66 8.86 16.21
N PRO A 88 6.87 9.87 15.36
CA PRO A 88 5.84 10.31 14.42
C PRO A 88 5.49 9.20 13.44
N VAL A 89 4.18 8.97 13.26
CA VAL A 89 3.63 7.98 12.34
C VAL A 89 2.67 8.69 11.39
N SER A 90 2.83 8.44 10.08
CA SER A 90 1.95 8.96 9.05
C SER A 90 0.84 7.97 8.74
N ILE A 91 -0.41 8.44 8.73
CA ILE A 91 -1.59 7.61 8.52
C ILE A 91 -2.31 7.97 7.23
N ALA A 92 -2.58 6.94 6.43
CA ALA A 92 -3.52 7.00 5.33
C ALA A 92 -4.80 6.21 5.64
N THR A 93 -5.96 6.82 5.44
CA THR A 93 -7.25 6.09 5.45
C THR A 93 -8.09 6.42 4.23
N LYS A 94 -9.25 5.77 4.08
CA LYS A 94 -10.05 5.82 2.86
C LYS A 94 -11.53 5.99 3.12
N TYR A 95 -12.14 6.82 2.28
CA TYR A 95 -13.57 6.95 2.10
C TYR A 95 -14.07 5.90 1.10
N PHE A 96 -15.03 5.07 1.50
CA PHE A 96 -15.72 4.17 0.57
C PHE A 96 -17.03 4.80 0.08
N PRO A 97 -17.20 5.09 -1.22
CA PRO A 97 -18.45 5.65 -1.73
C PRO A 97 -19.54 4.57 -1.76
N LEU A 98 -20.51 4.69 -0.86
CA LEU A 98 -21.64 3.77 -0.72
C LEU A 98 -22.93 4.39 -1.28
N PRO A 99 -23.92 3.59 -1.70
CA PRO A 99 -25.14 4.09 -2.33
C PRO A 99 -25.92 5.13 -1.52
N TRP A 100 -25.85 5.06 -0.18
CA TRP A 100 -26.53 6.00 0.73
C TRP A 100 -25.69 7.24 1.08
N ARG A 101 -24.47 7.37 0.56
CA ARG A 101 -23.55 8.48 0.81
C ARG A 101 -23.47 9.43 -0.39
N TRP A 102 -24.62 10.01 -0.72
CA TRP A 102 -24.85 10.82 -1.93
C TRP A 102 -24.65 12.33 -1.72
N SER A 103 -24.20 12.76 -0.53
CA SER A 103 -23.99 14.17 -0.22
C SER A 103 -22.52 14.45 0.18
N PRO A 104 -22.02 15.68 -0.05
CA PRO A 104 -20.71 16.10 0.45
C PRO A 104 -20.54 15.92 1.96
N GLN A 105 -21.63 16.08 2.73
CA GLN A 105 -21.62 15.89 4.19
C GLN A 105 -21.25 14.45 4.57
N ALA A 106 -21.60 13.45 3.75
CA ALA A 106 -21.24 12.06 4.04
C ALA A 106 -19.72 11.83 4.05
N VAL A 107 -18.94 12.61 3.29
CA VAL A 107 -17.47 12.59 3.32
C VAL A 107 -16.96 13.08 4.68
N ALA A 108 -17.50 14.20 5.16
CA ALA A 108 -17.15 14.80 6.44
C ALA A 108 -17.53 13.90 7.63
N ASP A 109 -18.73 13.31 7.61
CA ASP A 109 -19.21 12.41 8.66
C ASP A 109 -18.35 11.14 8.71
N THR A 110 -18.01 10.59 7.53
CA THR A 110 -17.16 9.40 7.43
C THR A 110 -15.75 9.68 7.93
N LEU A 111 -15.16 10.80 7.53
CA LEU A 111 -13.85 11.21 8.03
C LEU A 111 -13.88 11.42 9.54
N THR A 112 -14.92 12.06 10.09
CA THR A 112 -15.10 12.23 11.53
C THR A 112 -15.11 10.88 12.25
N ALA A 113 -15.82 9.89 11.70
CA ALA A 113 -15.85 8.54 12.26
C ALA A 113 -14.48 7.84 12.18
N SER A 114 -13.74 8.01 11.07
CA SER A 114 -12.36 7.49 10.92
C SER A 114 -11.39 8.14 11.92
N LEU A 115 -11.41 9.47 12.03
CA LEU A 115 -10.61 10.24 13.00
C LEU A 115 -10.90 9.81 14.43
N GLY A 116 -12.17 9.59 14.79
CA GLY A 116 -12.56 9.07 16.10
C GLY A 116 -12.03 7.66 16.37
N ARG A 117 -12.04 6.75 15.38
CA ARG A 117 -11.45 5.40 15.54
C ARG A 117 -9.94 5.43 15.66
N LEU A 118 -9.29 6.29 14.86
CA LEU A 118 -7.84 6.50 14.87
C LEU A 118 -7.36 7.30 16.07
N GLN A 119 -8.25 7.99 16.79
CA GLN A 119 -7.91 8.92 17.88
C GLN A 119 -6.95 10.03 17.40
N LEU A 120 -7.25 10.60 16.22
CA LEU A 120 -6.47 11.66 15.58
C LEU A 120 -7.38 12.84 15.23
N ASP A 121 -6.82 14.04 15.22
CA ASP A 121 -7.51 15.23 14.69
C ASP A 121 -7.32 15.41 13.18
N CYS A 122 -6.26 14.79 12.62
CA CYS A 122 -5.87 14.92 11.23
C CYS A 122 -5.19 13.64 10.73
N VAL A 123 -5.42 13.28 9.46
CA VAL A 123 -4.68 12.22 8.75
C VAL A 123 -3.78 12.80 7.67
N ASP A 124 -2.65 12.15 7.41
CA ASP A 124 -1.69 12.59 6.40
C ASP A 124 -2.23 12.40 4.98
N LEU A 125 -2.96 11.32 4.74
CA LEU A 125 -3.54 11.02 3.43
C LEU A 125 -4.98 10.49 3.56
N TYR A 126 -5.92 11.12 2.87
CA TYR A 126 -7.29 10.60 2.77
C TYR A 126 -7.63 10.28 1.31
N GLN A 127 -8.08 9.06 1.06
CA GLN A 127 -8.22 8.54 -0.29
C GLN A 127 -9.67 8.14 -0.61
N VAL A 128 -10.10 8.34 -1.85
CA VAL A 128 -11.32 7.65 -2.35
C VAL A 128 -10.97 6.18 -2.63
N HIS A 129 -11.62 5.25 -1.95
CA HIS A 129 -11.27 3.82 -2.01
C HIS A 129 -11.57 3.19 -3.37
N TRP A 130 -12.68 3.57 -4.00
CA TRP A 130 -13.09 3.08 -5.32
C TRP A 130 -13.76 4.17 -6.14
N PRO A 131 -13.59 4.20 -7.47
CA PRO A 131 -14.19 5.21 -8.36
C PRO A 131 -15.68 4.95 -8.60
N LEU A 132 -16.50 5.05 -7.54
CA LEU A 132 -17.96 4.90 -7.61
C LEU A 132 -18.62 6.28 -7.57
N ASP A 133 -18.44 7.04 -8.65
CA ASP A 133 -18.91 8.43 -8.80
C ASP A 133 -20.40 8.55 -9.16
N PHE A 134 -21.09 7.43 -9.37
CA PHE A 134 -22.53 7.42 -9.65
C PHE A 134 -23.39 7.94 -8.48
N PHE A 135 -22.94 7.76 -7.23
CA PHE A 135 -23.72 8.15 -6.05
C PHE A 135 -23.52 9.61 -5.63
N LEU A 136 -22.31 10.13 -5.82
CA LEU A 136 -21.94 11.52 -5.63
C LEU A 136 -20.99 11.88 -6.78
N GLY A 137 -21.40 12.84 -7.61
CA GLY A 137 -20.64 13.22 -8.79
C GLY A 137 -19.18 13.53 -8.46
N GLN A 138 -18.26 13.12 -9.32
CA GLN A 138 -16.83 13.19 -9.03
C GLN A 138 -16.36 14.61 -8.67
N LYS A 139 -16.93 15.65 -9.29
CA LYS A 139 -16.64 17.05 -8.94
C LYS A 139 -17.03 17.38 -7.50
N ASP A 140 -18.23 17.00 -7.08
CA ASP A 140 -18.73 17.27 -5.72
C ASP A 140 -17.95 16.46 -4.68
N LEU A 141 -17.59 15.21 -5.00
CA LEU A 141 -16.74 14.38 -4.15
C LEU A 141 -15.34 15.01 -3.96
N MET A 142 -14.68 15.44 -5.04
CA MET A 142 -13.38 16.11 -4.96
C MET A 142 -13.48 17.45 -4.21
N ASN A 143 -14.57 18.21 -4.41
CA ASN A 143 -14.83 19.45 -3.68
C ASN A 143 -15.03 19.22 -2.18
N ALA A 144 -15.71 18.13 -1.81
CA ALA A 144 -15.89 17.74 -0.41
C ALA A 144 -14.54 17.42 0.23
N LEU A 145 -13.73 16.57 -0.42
CA LEU A 145 -12.37 16.25 0.04
C LEU A 145 -11.47 17.49 0.16
N ALA A 146 -11.55 18.42 -0.80
CA ALA A 146 -10.81 19.67 -0.74
C ALA A 146 -11.25 20.57 0.44
N ASN A 147 -12.52 20.51 0.88
CA ASN A 147 -12.96 21.20 2.09
C ASN A 147 -12.26 20.63 3.33
N GLU A 148 -12.04 19.31 3.36
CA GLU A 148 -11.36 18.63 4.48
C GLU A 148 -9.92 19.06 4.66
N VAL A 149 -9.22 19.29 3.55
CA VAL A 149 -7.86 19.85 3.59
C VAL A 149 -7.89 21.28 4.13
N LYS A 150 -8.82 22.12 3.64
CA LYS A 150 -8.94 23.51 4.11
C LYS A 150 -9.34 23.62 5.58
N GLN A 151 -10.05 22.63 6.11
CA GLN A 151 -10.38 22.53 7.54
C GLN A 151 -9.23 21.98 8.39
N GLY A 152 -8.11 21.57 7.79
CA GLY A 152 -6.96 21.01 8.49
C GLY A 152 -7.12 19.56 8.96
N ARG A 153 -8.19 18.87 8.53
CA ARG A 153 -8.48 17.48 8.93
C ARG A 153 -7.72 16.45 8.09
N VAL A 154 -7.19 16.87 6.95
CA VAL A 154 -6.43 16.04 6.02
C VAL A 154 -5.26 16.84 5.44
N LYS A 155 -4.06 16.25 5.35
CA LYS A 155 -2.90 16.92 4.74
C LYS A 155 -2.83 16.73 3.22
N ALA A 156 -3.14 15.53 2.71
CA ALA A 156 -3.11 15.22 1.28
C ALA A 156 -4.31 14.38 0.84
N ILE A 157 -4.72 14.55 -0.43
CA ILE A 157 -5.82 13.79 -1.04
C ILE A 157 -5.30 12.76 -2.04
N GLY A 158 -5.79 11.54 -1.95
CA GLY A 158 -5.54 10.50 -2.94
C GLY A 158 -6.82 9.88 -3.49
N VAL A 159 -6.63 9.01 -4.47
CA VAL A 159 -7.67 8.14 -5.03
C VAL A 159 -7.14 6.71 -5.10
N SER A 160 -8.01 5.73 -5.27
CA SER A 160 -7.61 4.34 -5.41
C SER A 160 -8.43 3.63 -6.47
N ASN A 161 -7.75 2.80 -7.27
CA ASN A 161 -8.29 2.06 -8.41
C ASN A 161 -8.83 2.97 -9.54
N TYR A 162 -8.41 4.23 -9.60
CA TYR A 162 -8.82 5.15 -10.66
C TYR A 162 -8.08 4.81 -11.96
N SER A 163 -8.82 4.79 -13.07
CA SER A 163 -8.24 4.77 -14.42
C SER A 163 -7.49 6.06 -14.74
N ALA A 164 -6.65 6.06 -15.79
CA ALA A 164 -5.96 7.25 -16.27
C ALA A 164 -6.93 8.44 -16.48
N LYS A 165 -8.09 8.19 -17.11
CA LYS A 165 -9.08 9.24 -17.36
C LYS A 165 -9.69 9.78 -16.06
N GLN A 166 -10.10 8.90 -15.15
CA GLN A 166 -10.68 9.31 -13.87
C GLN A 166 -9.67 10.07 -13.01
N MET A 167 -8.41 9.63 -13.00
CA MET A 167 -7.31 10.29 -12.28
C MET A 167 -7.07 11.70 -12.82
N GLN A 168 -7.04 11.87 -14.15
CA GLN A 168 -6.93 13.19 -14.78
C GLN A 168 -8.07 14.13 -14.38
N VAL A 169 -9.31 13.63 -14.35
CA VAL A 169 -10.48 14.43 -13.97
C VAL A 169 -10.43 14.81 -12.49
N ALA A 170 -10.10 13.87 -11.61
CA ALA A 170 -9.92 14.14 -10.18
C ALA A 170 -8.83 15.19 -9.91
N HIS A 171 -7.68 15.06 -10.59
CA HIS A 171 -6.60 16.03 -10.54
C HIS A 171 -7.08 17.43 -10.97
N SER A 172 -7.83 17.53 -12.07
CA SER A 172 -8.37 18.81 -12.54
C SER A 172 -9.29 19.47 -11.50
N TYR A 173 -10.23 18.72 -10.91
CA TYR A 173 -11.18 19.27 -9.93
C TYR A 173 -10.52 19.67 -8.61
N LEU A 174 -9.51 18.93 -8.13
CA LEU A 174 -8.73 19.34 -6.97
C LEU A 174 -7.84 20.56 -7.31
N GLY A 175 -7.28 20.60 -8.52
CA GLY A 175 -6.51 21.73 -9.04
C GLY A 175 -7.31 23.05 -9.07
N GLU A 176 -8.59 23.01 -9.48
CA GLU A 176 -9.52 24.15 -9.38
C GLU A 176 -9.66 24.69 -7.94
N ARG A 177 -9.36 23.86 -6.94
CA ARG A 177 -9.42 24.18 -5.50
C ARG A 177 -8.06 24.54 -4.91
N GLY A 178 -7.00 24.51 -5.70
CA GLY A 178 -5.61 24.72 -5.27
C GLY A 178 -5.04 23.56 -4.45
N ILE A 179 -5.60 22.36 -4.60
CA ILE A 179 -5.16 21.15 -3.88
C ILE A 179 -4.58 20.16 -4.91
N PRO A 180 -3.35 19.67 -4.75
CA PRO A 180 -2.80 18.64 -5.64
C PRO A 180 -3.46 17.28 -5.35
N LEU A 181 -3.65 16.48 -6.41
CA LEU A 181 -3.92 15.05 -6.24
C LEU A 181 -2.59 14.36 -5.94
N ALA A 182 -2.43 13.83 -4.74
CA ALA A 182 -1.16 13.30 -4.26
C ALA A 182 -0.89 11.87 -4.74
N VAL A 183 -1.92 11.03 -4.69
CA VAL A 183 -1.78 9.58 -4.82
C VAL A 183 -2.85 8.96 -5.70
N ASN A 184 -2.48 7.96 -6.50
CA ASN A 184 -3.38 6.92 -6.95
C ASN A 184 -2.91 5.54 -6.46
N GLN A 185 -3.67 4.92 -5.56
CA GLN A 185 -3.36 3.61 -5.04
C GLN A 185 -3.94 2.49 -5.93
N VAL A 186 -3.08 1.64 -6.50
CA VAL A 186 -3.47 0.58 -7.44
C VAL A 186 -2.78 -0.76 -7.13
N GLN A 187 -3.35 -1.86 -7.62
CA GLN A 187 -2.69 -3.15 -7.53
C GLN A 187 -1.46 -3.11 -8.43
N TYR A 188 -0.28 -3.38 -7.90
CA TYR A 188 0.92 -3.43 -8.72
C TYR A 188 1.99 -4.35 -8.12
N SER A 189 2.47 -5.29 -8.91
CA SER A 189 3.51 -6.27 -8.52
C SER A 189 4.10 -6.91 -9.78
N LEU A 190 5.17 -7.69 -9.65
CA LEU A 190 5.70 -8.51 -10.75
C LEU A 190 4.67 -9.49 -11.35
N LEU A 191 3.59 -9.83 -10.64
CA LEU A 191 2.53 -10.73 -11.12
C LEU A 191 1.21 -10.00 -11.44
N HIS A 192 1.21 -8.67 -11.40
CA HIS A 192 0.10 -7.83 -11.82
C HIS A 192 0.65 -6.49 -12.31
N ARG A 193 0.85 -6.36 -13.62
CA ARG A 193 1.53 -5.22 -14.24
C ARG A 193 0.64 -4.41 -15.18
N LYS A 194 -0.68 -4.61 -15.09
CA LYS A 194 -1.70 -3.87 -15.85
C LYS A 194 -1.59 -2.33 -15.76
N PRO A 195 -1.20 -1.71 -14.62
CA PRO A 195 -0.98 -0.26 -14.56
C PRO A 195 0.00 0.29 -15.62
N GLU A 196 0.92 -0.54 -16.12
CA GLU A 196 1.91 -0.15 -17.13
C GLU A 196 1.33 -0.04 -18.55
N THR A 197 0.22 -0.73 -18.83
CA THR A 197 -0.36 -0.87 -20.18
C THR A 197 -1.71 -0.19 -20.34
N ASN A 198 -2.40 0.09 -19.23
CA ASN A 198 -3.71 0.76 -19.24
C ASN A 198 -3.63 2.29 -19.11
N GLY A 199 -2.43 2.88 -19.20
CA GLY A 199 -2.17 4.31 -19.12
C GLY A 199 -2.11 4.89 -17.70
N VAL A 200 -2.31 4.09 -16.64
CA VAL A 200 -2.29 4.60 -15.26
C VAL A 200 -0.92 5.15 -14.88
N LEU A 201 0.17 4.39 -15.08
CA LEU A 201 1.50 4.87 -14.73
C LEU A 201 1.93 6.08 -15.57
N GLU A 202 1.59 6.07 -16.86
CA GLU A 202 1.90 7.19 -17.75
C GLU A 202 1.21 8.47 -17.28
N MET A 203 -0.10 8.40 -17.00
CA MET A 203 -0.86 9.55 -16.54
C MET A 203 -0.39 10.01 -15.15
N ALA A 204 -0.02 9.08 -14.25
CA ALA A 204 0.47 9.41 -12.93
C ALA A 204 1.78 10.23 -13.03
N ARG A 205 2.70 9.79 -13.90
CA ARG A 205 3.93 10.53 -14.20
C ARG A 205 3.65 11.91 -14.83
N GLN A 206 2.67 12.03 -15.72
CA GLN A 206 2.32 13.31 -16.35
C GLN A 206 1.75 14.33 -15.36
N LEU A 207 1.02 13.86 -14.35
CA LEU A 207 0.34 14.68 -13.35
C LEU A 207 1.14 14.82 -12.04
N ASP A 208 2.34 14.25 -11.97
CA ASP A 208 3.16 14.16 -10.75
C ASP A 208 2.42 13.51 -9.55
N VAL A 209 1.64 12.46 -9.84
CA VAL A 209 0.90 11.68 -8.85
C VAL A 209 1.70 10.45 -8.44
N THR A 210 1.93 10.26 -7.15
CA THR A 210 2.61 9.06 -6.62
C THR A 210 1.71 7.83 -6.73
N ILE A 211 2.29 6.68 -7.05
CA ILE A 211 1.59 5.40 -7.03
C ILE A 211 1.82 4.68 -5.70
N LEU A 212 0.76 4.43 -4.93
CA LEU A 212 0.80 3.46 -3.84
C LEU A 212 0.48 2.06 -4.39
N ALA A 213 1.43 1.13 -4.32
CA ALA A 213 1.28 -0.21 -4.86
C ALA A 213 0.75 -1.18 -3.78
N TYR A 214 -0.52 -1.56 -3.86
CA TYR A 214 -1.09 -2.58 -2.97
C TYR A 214 -0.90 -4.00 -3.52
N SER A 215 -0.92 -4.97 -2.59
CA SER A 215 -0.59 -6.38 -2.86
C SER A 215 0.76 -6.56 -3.62
N PRO A 216 1.85 -5.84 -3.24
CA PRO A 216 3.09 -5.85 -4.00
C PRO A 216 3.80 -7.22 -4.01
N LEU A 217 3.49 -8.08 -3.02
CA LEU A 217 4.01 -9.44 -2.91
C LEU A 217 3.06 -10.52 -3.46
N ALA A 218 2.01 -10.11 -4.19
CA ALA A 218 0.98 -11.00 -4.76
C ALA A 218 0.43 -12.01 -3.72
N GLN A 219 0.01 -11.49 -2.55
CA GLN A 219 -0.50 -12.29 -1.42
C GLN A 219 0.49 -13.35 -0.89
N GLY A 220 1.79 -13.12 -1.08
CA GLY A 220 2.86 -13.97 -0.60
C GLY A 220 3.48 -14.87 -1.68
N LEU A 221 2.93 -14.90 -2.90
CA LEU A 221 3.50 -15.69 -4.00
C LEU A 221 4.95 -15.29 -4.31
N LEU A 222 5.26 -14.00 -4.25
CA LEU A 222 6.61 -13.47 -4.54
C LEU A 222 7.61 -13.59 -3.38
N THR A 223 7.22 -14.23 -2.26
CA THR A 223 8.12 -14.44 -1.11
C THR A 223 9.02 -15.66 -1.27
N GLY A 224 8.74 -16.53 -2.24
CA GLY A 224 9.46 -17.79 -2.45
C GLY A 224 9.08 -18.91 -1.48
N LYS A 225 8.14 -18.67 -0.55
CA LYS A 225 7.73 -19.66 0.47
C LYS A 225 6.87 -20.81 -0.05
N TYR A 226 6.29 -20.67 -1.23
CA TYR A 226 5.49 -21.72 -1.87
C TYR A 226 6.29 -22.32 -3.02
N ALA A 227 6.36 -23.64 -3.08
CA ALA A 227 6.96 -24.39 -4.16
C ALA A 227 5.93 -25.35 -4.77
N ALA A 228 6.13 -25.75 -6.03
CA ALA A 228 5.26 -26.71 -6.71
C ALA A 228 5.33 -28.15 -6.14
N ASN A 229 6.01 -28.34 -5.00
CA ASN A 229 6.14 -29.60 -4.29
C ASN A 229 5.19 -29.65 -3.07
N GLU A 230 4.96 -30.85 -2.54
CA GLU A 230 3.98 -31.06 -1.47
C GLU A 230 4.33 -30.36 -0.13
N ALA A 231 5.57 -29.90 0.05
CA ALA A 231 6.07 -29.41 1.33
C ALA A 231 5.57 -28.01 1.74
N SER A 232 4.93 -27.27 0.82
CA SER A 232 4.56 -25.86 1.05
C SER A 232 3.19 -25.51 0.49
N LYS A 233 2.16 -26.26 0.88
CA LYS A 233 0.77 -25.98 0.50
C LYS A 233 0.25 -24.72 1.20
N PRO A 234 -0.52 -23.87 0.50
CA PRO A 234 -1.17 -22.71 1.13
C PRO A 234 -2.21 -23.14 2.16
N GLU A 235 -2.48 -22.29 3.13
CA GLU A 235 -3.56 -22.45 4.12
C GLU A 235 -4.75 -21.53 3.80
N GLY A 236 -5.92 -21.90 4.32
CA GLY A 236 -7.15 -21.09 4.25
C GLY A 236 -7.63 -20.85 2.82
N ALA A 237 -8.22 -19.66 2.58
CA ALA A 237 -8.82 -19.28 1.30
C ALA A 237 -7.85 -19.36 0.10
N ARG A 238 -6.53 -19.35 0.35
CA ARG A 238 -5.50 -19.49 -0.70
C ARG A 238 -5.47 -20.88 -1.35
N GLN A 239 -5.95 -21.92 -0.67
CA GLN A 239 -6.07 -23.27 -1.24
C GLN A 239 -7.01 -23.31 -2.45
N LEU A 240 -8.02 -22.45 -2.47
CA LEU A 240 -9.02 -22.37 -3.53
C LEU A 240 -8.58 -21.47 -4.69
N ASN A 241 -7.45 -20.76 -4.56
CA ASN A 241 -6.98 -19.82 -5.57
C ASN A 241 -6.05 -20.55 -6.58
N PRO A 242 -6.40 -20.61 -7.87
CA PRO A 242 -5.63 -21.34 -8.88
C PRO A 242 -4.15 -20.91 -8.99
N ARG A 243 -3.81 -19.68 -8.59
CA ARG A 243 -2.43 -19.19 -8.58
C ARG A 243 -1.50 -19.94 -7.62
N PHE A 244 -2.06 -20.58 -6.58
CA PHE A 244 -1.32 -21.37 -5.61
C PHE A 244 -1.32 -22.88 -5.93
N SER A 245 -1.95 -23.30 -7.03
CA SER A 245 -1.87 -24.67 -7.52
C SER A 245 -0.46 -24.97 -8.05
N ALA A 246 -0.10 -26.25 -8.19
CA ALA A 246 1.17 -26.65 -8.80
C ALA A 246 1.35 -26.01 -10.19
N ALA A 247 0.31 -26.01 -11.03
CA ALA A 247 0.35 -25.35 -12.33
C ALA A 247 0.53 -23.83 -12.24
N GLY A 248 -0.08 -23.19 -11.24
CA GLY A 248 0.10 -21.76 -10.97
C GLY A 248 1.53 -21.42 -10.53
N LEU A 249 2.12 -22.23 -9.65
CA LEU A 249 3.49 -22.08 -9.17
C LEU A 249 4.51 -22.34 -10.28
N THR A 250 4.30 -23.36 -11.13
CA THR A 250 5.13 -23.61 -12.31
C THR A 250 5.14 -22.40 -13.26
N LYS A 251 4.00 -21.71 -13.44
CA LYS A 251 3.92 -20.52 -14.30
C LYS A 251 4.76 -19.34 -13.79
N ILE A 252 5.01 -19.25 -12.49
CA ILE A 252 5.78 -18.16 -11.89
C ILE A 252 7.21 -18.57 -11.51
N GLU A 253 7.58 -19.83 -11.72
CA GLU A 253 8.86 -20.37 -11.22
C GLU A 253 10.06 -19.60 -11.78
N LEU A 254 10.03 -19.19 -13.05
CA LEU A 254 11.11 -18.38 -13.63
C LEU A 254 11.27 -17.03 -12.92
N VAL A 255 10.15 -16.40 -12.52
CA VAL A 255 10.18 -15.16 -11.72
C VAL A 255 10.77 -15.45 -10.35
N LEU A 256 10.36 -16.54 -9.69
CA LEU A 256 10.87 -16.91 -8.36
C LEU A 256 12.36 -17.25 -8.38
N GLN A 257 12.84 -17.98 -9.39
CA GLN A 257 14.26 -18.29 -9.58
C GLN A 257 15.09 -17.02 -9.77
N THR A 258 14.59 -16.09 -10.59
CA THR A 258 15.25 -14.80 -10.82
C THR A 258 15.32 -13.98 -9.53
N LEU A 259 14.22 -13.94 -8.75
CA LEU A 259 14.21 -13.28 -7.44
C LEU A 259 15.21 -13.90 -6.46
N ARG A 260 15.31 -15.25 -6.41
CA ARG A 260 16.27 -15.95 -5.54
C ARG A 260 17.73 -15.63 -5.91
N ALA A 261 18.06 -15.66 -7.20
CA ALA A 261 19.43 -15.38 -7.66
C ALA A 261 19.87 -13.93 -7.33
N ILE A 262 18.99 -12.95 -7.53
CA ILE A 262 19.26 -11.56 -7.16
C ILE A 262 19.34 -11.44 -5.63
N ALA A 263 18.43 -12.09 -4.91
CA ALA A 263 18.42 -12.08 -3.45
C ALA A 263 19.74 -12.62 -2.86
N GLU A 264 20.27 -13.72 -3.39
CA GLU A 264 21.57 -14.28 -3.00
C GLU A 264 22.72 -13.31 -3.26
N THR A 265 22.68 -12.59 -4.38
CA THR A 265 23.73 -11.63 -4.76
C THR A 265 23.83 -10.44 -3.79
N HIS A 266 22.69 -10.01 -3.23
CA HIS A 266 22.61 -8.82 -2.37
C HIS A 266 22.46 -9.13 -0.87
N ASP A 267 22.51 -10.41 -0.47
CA ASP A 267 22.18 -10.87 0.88
C ASP A 267 20.78 -10.39 1.33
N LYS A 268 19.79 -10.64 0.47
CA LYS A 268 18.39 -10.25 0.63
C LYS A 268 17.47 -11.46 0.52
N THR A 269 16.17 -11.21 0.66
CA THR A 269 15.11 -12.20 0.44
C THR A 269 14.35 -11.92 -0.86
N PRO A 270 13.72 -12.93 -1.49
CA PRO A 270 12.88 -12.71 -2.68
C PRO A 270 11.81 -11.63 -2.50
N ALA A 271 11.23 -11.53 -1.30
CA ALA A 271 10.26 -10.49 -0.96
C ALA A 271 10.87 -9.09 -1.02
N GLN A 272 12.07 -8.91 -0.45
CA GLN A 272 12.78 -7.62 -0.50
C GLN A 272 13.16 -7.25 -1.93
N VAL A 273 13.62 -8.20 -2.75
CA VAL A 273 13.92 -7.94 -4.17
C VAL A 273 12.65 -7.51 -4.93
N ALA A 274 11.52 -8.20 -4.72
CA ALA A 274 10.26 -7.86 -5.37
C ALA A 274 9.74 -6.46 -4.97
N LEU A 275 9.93 -6.05 -3.72
CA LEU A 275 9.59 -4.71 -3.25
C LEU A 275 10.56 -3.66 -3.81
N ASN A 276 11.86 -3.95 -3.82
CA ASN A 276 12.89 -3.05 -4.36
C ASN A 276 12.68 -2.80 -5.86
N TRP A 277 12.21 -3.80 -6.60
CA TRP A 277 11.85 -3.66 -8.01
C TRP A 277 10.82 -2.54 -8.23
N LEU A 278 9.78 -2.48 -7.38
CA LEU A 278 8.78 -1.40 -7.44
C LEU A 278 9.37 -0.04 -7.07
N ILE A 279 10.19 0.01 -6.00
CA ILE A 279 10.83 1.25 -5.54
C ILE A 279 11.76 1.84 -6.62
N CYS A 280 12.53 0.99 -7.31
CA CYS A 280 13.47 1.39 -8.36
C CYS A 280 12.81 2.00 -9.61
N ILE A 281 11.50 1.82 -9.82
CA ILE A 281 10.77 2.51 -10.90
C ILE A 281 10.72 4.03 -10.65
N GLY A 282 10.76 4.43 -9.38
CA GLY A 282 10.64 5.83 -8.96
C GLY A 282 9.19 6.29 -8.86
N ASN A 283 8.90 7.14 -7.86
CA ASN A 283 7.56 7.64 -7.54
C ASN A 283 6.49 6.53 -7.31
N ILE A 284 6.94 5.35 -6.84
CA ILE A 284 6.09 4.21 -6.47
C ILE A 284 6.46 3.76 -5.06
N ILE A 285 5.46 3.61 -4.21
CA ILE A 285 5.61 3.20 -2.81
C ILE A 285 4.81 1.92 -2.59
N PRO A 286 5.47 0.76 -2.45
CA PRO A 286 4.78 -0.46 -2.08
C PRO A 286 4.30 -0.42 -0.63
N ILE A 287 3.13 -1.00 -0.39
CA ILE A 287 2.52 -1.14 0.95
C ILE A 287 2.27 -2.62 1.29
N PRO A 288 3.32 -3.45 1.47
CA PRO A 288 3.14 -4.83 1.89
C PRO A 288 2.48 -4.91 3.27
N GLY A 289 1.70 -5.96 3.50
CA GLY A 289 1.18 -6.26 4.83
C GLY A 289 2.20 -7.00 5.70
N ALA A 290 2.07 -6.84 7.01
CA ALA A 290 2.76 -7.61 8.02
C ALA A 290 1.76 -7.99 9.13
N LYS A 291 1.85 -9.22 9.63
CA LYS A 291 0.99 -9.73 10.72
C LYS A 291 1.76 -9.98 12.02
N ASN A 292 3.08 -9.82 12.01
CA ASN A 292 3.97 -9.97 13.16
C ASN A 292 5.26 -9.18 12.93
N ALA A 293 6.06 -9.03 13.99
CA ALA A 293 7.33 -8.31 13.96
C ALA A 293 8.33 -8.87 12.93
N SER A 294 8.41 -10.20 12.78
CA SER A 294 9.35 -10.82 11.82
C SER A 294 9.05 -10.41 10.38
N GLN A 295 7.77 -10.38 9.98
CA GLN A 295 7.35 -9.92 8.65
C GLN A 295 7.60 -8.42 8.46
N ALA A 296 7.36 -7.60 9.49
CA ALA A 296 7.65 -6.17 9.45
C ALA A 296 9.15 -5.91 9.24
N ILE A 297 10.02 -6.58 9.99
CA ILE A 297 11.49 -6.49 9.86
C ILE A 297 11.94 -6.98 8.48
N GLN A 298 11.38 -8.10 7.99
CA GLN A 298 11.71 -8.62 6.67
C GLN A 298 11.36 -7.61 5.57
N ASN A 299 10.15 -7.01 5.62
CA ASN A 299 9.75 -5.98 4.67
C ASN A 299 10.68 -4.77 4.73
N ALA A 300 11.02 -4.29 5.94
CA ALA A 300 11.89 -3.13 6.14
C ALA A 300 13.31 -3.32 5.57
N GLY A 301 13.81 -4.56 5.49
CA GLY A 301 15.12 -4.86 4.88
C GLY A 301 15.23 -4.57 3.37
N VAL A 302 14.15 -4.12 2.73
CA VAL A 302 14.17 -3.53 1.38
C VAL A 302 14.88 -2.17 1.34
N LEU A 303 14.93 -1.45 2.47
CA LEU A 303 15.51 -0.12 2.57
C LEU A 303 17.05 -0.19 2.60
N GLY A 304 17.69 0.92 2.21
CA GLY A 304 19.15 1.09 2.29
C GLY A 304 19.95 0.38 1.19
N TRP A 305 19.31 -0.11 0.14
CA TRP A 305 19.98 -0.67 -1.04
C TRP A 305 19.09 -0.56 -2.28
N SER A 306 19.70 -0.71 -3.46
CA SER A 306 19.00 -0.72 -4.75
C SER A 306 19.59 -1.80 -5.63
N MET A 307 18.74 -2.53 -6.34
CA MET A 307 19.18 -3.41 -7.42
C MET A 307 19.73 -2.60 -8.59
N SER A 308 20.58 -3.23 -9.40
CA SER A 308 21.10 -2.64 -10.64
C SER A 308 20.02 -2.54 -11.71
N ALA A 309 20.23 -1.64 -12.68
CA ALA A 309 19.35 -1.52 -13.83
C ALA A 309 19.23 -2.83 -14.65
N ALA A 310 20.31 -3.61 -14.71
CA ALA A 310 20.33 -4.91 -15.39
C ALA A 310 19.43 -5.95 -14.69
N GLU A 311 19.48 -6.01 -13.36
CA GLU A 311 18.62 -6.88 -12.55
C GLU A 311 17.15 -6.47 -12.63
N HIS A 312 16.88 -5.17 -12.57
CA HIS A 312 15.53 -4.62 -12.74
C HIS A 312 14.94 -5.00 -14.11
N GLU A 313 15.72 -4.83 -15.18
CA GLU A 313 15.32 -5.19 -16.54
C GLU A 313 15.16 -6.71 -16.72
N GLN A 314 16.01 -7.51 -16.09
CA GLN A 314 15.86 -8.97 -16.08
C GLN A 314 14.52 -9.39 -15.46
N LEU A 315 14.19 -8.86 -14.27
CA LEU A 315 12.90 -9.08 -13.62
C LEU A 315 11.73 -8.59 -14.49
N ALA A 316 11.87 -7.40 -15.10
CA ALA A 316 10.85 -6.86 -16.00
C ALA A 316 10.61 -7.78 -17.20
N ARG A 317 11.65 -8.40 -17.76
CA ARG A 317 11.54 -9.33 -18.90
C ARG A 317 10.86 -10.64 -18.50
N VAL A 318 11.32 -11.31 -17.44
CA VAL A 318 10.76 -12.63 -17.04
C VAL A 318 9.31 -12.52 -16.53
N SER A 319 8.90 -11.34 -16.09
CA SER A 319 7.54 -11.06 -15.61
C SER A 319 6.61 -10.46 -16.67
N GLN A 320 7.07 -10.32 -17.93
CA GLN A 320 6.30 -9.65 -18.99
C GLN A 320 4.96 -10.34 -19.30
N ALA A 321 4.84 -11.65 -19.07
CA ALA A 321 3.58 -12.37 -19.25
C ALA A 321 2.44 -11.90 -18.32
N TRP A 322 2.76 -11.06 -17.33
CA TRP A 322 1.83 -10.52 -16.34
C TRP A 322 1.51 -9.02 -16.56
N ARG A 323 1.95 -8.47 -17.69
CA ARG A 323 1.81 -7.07 -18.13
C ARG A 323 0.45 -6.75 -18.74
#